data_AF-A0A357YKC4-F1
#
_entry.id   AF-A0A357YKC4-F1
#
_cell.length_a   1.000
_cell.length_b   1.000
_cell.length_c   1.000
_cell.angle_alpha   90.00
_cell.angle_beta   90.00
_cell.angle_gamma   90.00
#
_symmetry.space_group_name_H-M   'P 1'
#
loop_
_entity.id
_entity.type
_entity.pdbx_description
1 polymer ?
#
loop_
_entity_poly.entity_id
_entity_poly.type
_entity_poly.pdbx_seq_one_letter_code
_entity_poly.pdbx_strand_id
1 'polypeptide(L)'
;MQTINEIQQEIIDEFSIYDDWMDKYAFIIEQGNALQPIDEKYKTPDNIIKGCQSRVWLQTDYRDGKLYFEAESDAIIVKGLLALVLRVFNSRTP
;
A
#
# COMPACT_ATOMS: atom_id res chain seq x y z
N MET A 1 -7.33 -18.02 -4.68
CA MET A 1 -6.91 -16.61 -4.56
C MET A 1 -8.11 -15.84 -4.03
N GLN A 2 -7.96 -15.11 -2.94
CA GLN A 2 -9.07 -14.35 -2.36
C GLN A 2 -9.49 -13.22 -3.30
N THR A 3 -10.76 -12.84 -3.30
CA THR A 3 -11.30 -11.70 -4.05
C THR A 3 -10.87 -10.37 -3.43
N ILE A 4 -11.10 -9.26 -4.14
CA ILE A 4 -10.87 -7.91 -3.59
C ILE A 4 -11.70 -7.70 -2.31
N ASN A 5 -12.98 -8.09 -2.35
CA ASN A 5 -13.90 -7.91 -1.21
C ASN A 5 -13.49 -8.76 -0.01
N GLU A 6 -13.00 -9.98 -0.22
CA GLU A 6 -12.51 -10.84 0.87
C GLU A 6 -11.31 -10.22 1.57
N ILE A 7 -10.32 -9.71 0.82
CA ILE A 7 -9.15 -9.04 1.43
C ILE A 7 -9.55 -7.74 2.13
N GLN A 8 -10.47 -6.96 1.54
CA GLN A 8 -10.99 -5.75 2.20
C GLN A 8 -11.69 -6.09 3.52
N GLN A 9 -12.49 -7.16 3.55
CA GLN A 9 -13.16 -7.59 4.77
C GLN A 9 -12.16 -8.04 5.83
N GLU A 10 -11.11 -8.77 5.47
CA GLU A 10 -10.05 -9.12 6.42
C GLU A 10 -9.38 -7.88 7.02
N ILE A 11 -9.07 -6.88 6.20
CA ILE A 11 -8.51 -5.62 6.70
C ILE A 11 -9.50 -4.95 7.65
N ILE A 12 -10.79 -4.90 7.31
CA ILE A 12 -11.83 -4.34 8.20
C ILE A 12 -11.88 -5.10 9.53
N ASP A 13 -11.85 -6.43 9.49
CA ASP A 13 -11.91 -7.29 10.67
C ASP A 13 -10.66 -7.11 11.55
N GLU A 14 -9.46 -7.01 10.96
CA GLU A 14 -8.21 -6.69 11.67
C GLU A 14 -8.28 -5.34 12.38
N PHE A 15 -8.78 -4.31 11.71
CA PHE A 15 -8.97 -2.98 12.30
C PHE A 15 -10.09 -2.95 13.36
N SER A 16 -11.06 -3.85 13.29
CA SER A 16 -12.19 -3.92 14.23
C SER A 16 -11.79 -4.40 15.63
N ILE A 17 -10.62 -5.04 15.76
CA ILE A 17 -10.05 -5.49 17.05
C ILE A 17 -9.66 -4.30 17.94
N TYR A 18 -9.36 -3.15 17.31
CA TYR A 18 -8.94 -1.95 18.02
C TYR A 18 -10.13 -1.02 18.27
N ASP A 19 -10.37 -0.68 19.53
CA ASP A 19 -11.37 0.33 19.90
C ASP A 19 -10.80 1.75 19.86
N ASP A 20 -9.53 1.91 20.25
CA ASP A 20 -8.85 3.20 20.30
C ASP A 20 -8.29 3.64 18.94
N TRP A 21 -8.41 4.93 18.66
CA TRP A 21 -7.92 5.51 17.40
C TRP A 21 -6.38 5.45 17.29
N MET A 22 -5.65 5.66 18.39
CA MET A 22 -4.19 5.61 18.39
C MET A 22 -3.69 4.20 18.09
N ASP A 23 -4.40 3.17 18.54
CA ASP A 23 -4.06 1.79 18.21
C ASP A 23 -4.25 1.49 16.72
N LYS A 24 -5.36 1.97 16.11
CA LYS A 24 -5.56 1.89 14.65
C LYS A 24 -4.47 2.63 13.90
N TYR A 25 -4.11 3.82 14.37
CA TYR A 25 -3.04 4.61 13.78
C TYR A 25 -1.70 3.85 13.84
N ALA A 26 -1.35 3.29 15.00
CA ALA A 26 -0.14 2.50 15.19
C ALA A 26 -0.12 1.27 14.27
N PHE A 27 -1.26 0.59 14.12
CA PHE A 27 -1.40 -0.53 13.20
C PHE A 27 -1.16 -0.13 11.74
N ILE A 28 -1.67 1.03 11.29
CA ILE A 28 -1.36 1.55 9.94
C ILE A 28 0.15 1.76 9.78
N ILE A 29 0.81 2.34 10.78
CA ILE A 29 2.27 2.55 10.73
C ILE A 29 3.02 1.21 10.64
N GLU A 30 2.59 0.20 11.38
CA GLU A 30 3.17 -1.15 11.33
C GLU A 30 3.07 -1.75 9.92
N GLN A 31 1.91 -1.66 9.27
CA GLN A 31 1.73 -2.11 7.89
C GLN A 31 2.70 -1.40 6.94
N GLY A 32 2.92 -0.09 7.14
CA GLY A 32 3.85 0.70 6.34
C GLY A 32 5.31 0.32 6.55
N ASN A 33 5.69 -0.09 7.76
CA ASN A 33 7.04 -0.54 8.09
C ASN A 33 7.35 -1.93 7.49
N ALA A 34 6.33 -2.76 7.28
CA ALA A 34 6.46 -4.06 6.61
C ALA A 34 6.58 -3.95 5.08
N LEU A 35 6.31 -2.77 4.51
CA LEU A 35 6.41 -2.54 3.07
C LEU A 35 7.88 -2.54 2.63
N GLN A 36 8.20 -3.32 1.60
CA GLN A 36 9.55 -3.32 1.05
C GLN A 36 9.87 -1.97 0.39
N PRO A 37 11.10 -1.47 0.56
CA PRO A 37 11.52 -0.26 -0.13
C PRO A 37 11.51 -0.50 -1.65
N ILE A 38 11.12 0.52 -2.40
CA ILE A 38 11.16 0.48 -3.86
C ILE A 38 12.62 0.56 -4.32
N ASP A 39 12.96 -0.15 -5.40
CA ASP A 39 14.29 -0.06 -6.02
C ASP A 39 14.59 1.41 -6.41
N GLU A 40 15.79 1.90 -6.06
CA GLU A 40 16.22 3.29 -6.29
C GLU A 40 16.07 3.72 -7.75
N LYS A 41 16.21 2.78 -8.71
CA LYS A 41 16.02 3.07 -10.14
C LYS A 41 14.60 3.55 -10.48
N TYR A 42 13.61 3.25 -9.64
CA TYR A 42 12.21 3.64 -9.79
C TYR A 42 11.86 4.93 -9.03
N LYS A 43 12.79 5.52 -8.27
CA LYS A 43 12.60 6.81 -7.59
C LYS A 43 12.78 8.00 -8.55
N THR A 44 12.10 7.94 -9.70
CA THR A 44 12.16 8.95 -10.75
C THR A 44 10.94 9.88 -10.70
N PRO A 45 11.01 11.09 -11.30
CA PRO A 45 9.86 11.99 -11.37
C PRO A 45 8.63 11.40 -12.08
N ASP A 46 8.82 10.47 -13.02
CA ASP A 46 7.74 9.84 -13.76
C ASP A 46 6.89 8.90 -12.90
N ASN A 47 7.50 8.30 -11.88
CA ASN A 47 6.82 7.43 -10.93
C ASN A 47 6.20 8.18 -9.75
N ILE A 48 6.30 9.52 -9.71
CA ILE A 48 5.71 10.33 -8.65
C ILE A 48 4.21 10.52 -8.86
N ILE A 49 3.41 10.13 -7.87
CA ILE A 49 1.98 10.47 -7.82
C ILE A 49 1.85 11.97 -7.52
N LYS A 50 1.32 12.72 -8.49
CA LYS A 50 1.07 14.15 -8.36
C LYS A 50 -0.18 14.40 -7.51
N GLY A 51 -0.17 15.49 -6.73
CA GLY A 51 -1.32 15.93 -5.93
C GLY A 51 -1.34 15.41 -4.49
N CYS A 52 -0.40 14.53 -4.09
CA CYS A 52 -0.18 14.21 -2.69
C CYS A 52 0.64 15.30 -1.98
N GLN A 53 0.30 15.59 -0.71
CA GLN A 53 1.10 16.50 0.12
C GLN A 53 2.50 15.93 0.41
N SER A 54 2.60 14.60 0.52
CA SER A 54 3.87 13.86 0.58
C SER A 54 4.25 13.32 -0.78
N ARG A 55 5.55 13.14 -1.04
CA ARG A 55 6.01 12.42 -2.24
C ARG A 55 5.66 10.94 -2.11
N VAL A 56 5.08 10.39 -3.16
CA VAL A 56 4.79 8.96 -3.31
C VAL A 56 5.36 8.51 -4.64
N TRP A 57 6.22 7.50 -4.62
CA TRP A 57 6.67 6.79 -5.81
C TRP A 57 5.85 5.51 -5.94
N LEU A 58 5.37 5.23 -7.15
CA LEU A 58 4.66 4.00 -7.49
C LEU A 58 5.23 3.43 -8.78
N GLN A 59 5.83 2.25 -8.68
CA GLN A 59 6.17 1.44 -9.84
C GLN A 59 5.06 0.41 -10.08
N THR A 60 4.67 0.24 -11.33
CA THR A 60 3.69 -0.76 -11.75
C THR A 60 4.28 -1.63 -12.85
N ASP A 61 4.33 -2.94 -12.61
CA ASP A 61 4.76 -3.92 -13.59
C ASP A 61 3.58 -4.80 -14.01
N TYR A 62 3.47 -5.09 -15.30
CA TYR A 62 2.49 -6.03 -15.84
C TYR A 62 3.17 -7.33 -16.24
N ARG A 63 2.82 -8.43 -15.58
CA ARG A 63 3.45 -9.75 -15.78
C ARG A 63 2.35 -10.81 -15.77
N ASP A 64 2.33 -11.68 -16.78
CA ASP A 64 1.41 -12.82 -16.88
C ASP A 64 -0.07 -12.47 -16.67
N GLY A 65 -0.51 -11.35 -17.26
CA GLY A 65 -1.90 -10.91 -17.15
C GLY A 65 -2.23 -10.11 -15.88
N LYS A 66 -1.25 -9.89 -15.00
CA LYS A 66 -1.46 -9.31 -13.67
C LYS A 66 -0.58 -8.08 -13.41
N LEU A 67 -1.09 -7.18 -12.58
CA LEU A 67 -0.42 -5.99 -12.11
C LEU A 67 0.34 -6.27 -10.80
N TYR A 68 1.57 -5.79 -10.75
CA TYR A 68 2.45 -5.83 -9.59
C TYR A 68 2.88 -4.42 -9.23
N PHE A 69 2.71 -4.06 -7.96
CA PHE A 69 2.96 -2.70 -7.49
C PHE A 69 4.08 -2.68 -6.45
N GLU A 70 5.00 -1.73 -6.61
CA GLU A 70 5.95 -1.33 -5.58
C GLU A 70 5.72 0.15 -5.28
N ALA A 71 5.64 0.52 -4.00
CA ALA A 71 5.34 1.88 -3.62
C ALA A 71 6.17 2.34 -2.42
N GLU A 72 6.54 3.61 -2.41
CA GLU A 72 7.22 4.24 -1.28
C GLU A 72 6.70 5.68 -1.08
N SER A 73 6.65 6.14 0.17
CA SER A 73 6.32 7.52 0.51
C SER A 73 7.26 8.08 1.58
N ASP A 74 7.52 9.39 1.53
CA ASP A 74 8.27 10.08 2.60
C ASP A 74 7.43 10.25 3.88
N ALA A 75 6.10 10.15 3.78
CA ALA A 75 5.22 10.23 4.94
C ALA A 75 4.92 8.83 5.49
N ILE A 76 5.23 8.62 6.76
CA ILE A 76 5.06 7.34 7.46
C ILE A 76 3.61 6.85 7.38
N ILE A 77 2.64 7.73 7.65
CA ILE A 77 1.21 7.35 7.56
C ILE A 77 0.80 6.97 6.14
N VAL A 78 1.35 7.63 5.13
CA VAL A 78 1.06 7.32 3.73
C VAL A 78 1.67 5.99 3.32
N LYS A 79 2.86 5.63 3.82
CA LYS A 79 3.42 4.27 3.65
C LYS A 79 2.47 3.20 4.15
N GLY A 80 1.86 3.41 5.32
CA GLY A 80 0.87 2.50 5.88
C GLY A 80 -0.37 2.33 5.02
N LEU A 81 -0.95 3.44 4.55
CA LEU A 81 -2.11 3.39 3.66
C LEU A 81 -1.77 2.72 2.31
N LEU A 82 -0.57 2.96 1.77
CA LEU A 82 -0.10 2.27 0.56
C LEU A 82 0.00 0.76 0.78
N ALA A 83 0.53 0.30 1.92
CA ALA A 83 0.60 -1.13 2.23
C ALA A 83 -0.78 -1.80 2.18
N LEU A 84 -1.82 -1.15 2.72
CA LEU A 84 -3.19 -1.65 2.65
C LEU A 84 -3.73 -1.69 1.22
N VAL A 85 -3.53 -0.62 0.43
CA VAL A 85 -3.95 -0.57 -0.98
C VAL A 85 -3.27 -1.66 -1.79
N LEU A 86 -1.96 -1.83 -1.62
CA LEU A 86 -1.17 -2.86 -2.30
C LEU A 86 -1.66 -4.27 -1.92
N ARG A 87 -1.98 -4.53 -0.64
CA ARG A 87 -2.56 -5.82 -0.22
C ARG A 87 -3.83 -6.19 -1.00
N VAL A 88 -4.67 -5.21 -1.32
CA VAL A 88 -5.92 -5.42 -2.07
C VAL A 88 -5.67 -5.65 -3.57
N PHE A 89 -4.82 -4.82 -4.18
CA PHE A 89 -4.71 -4.71 -5.64
C PHE A 89 -3.52 -5.47 -6.26
N ASN A 90 -2.54 -5.90 -5.48
CA ASN A 90 -1.37 -6.60 -6.02
C ASN A 90 -1.74 -7.98 -6.58
N SER A 91 -1.05 -8.42 -7.65
CA SER A 91 -1.30 -9.67 -8.37
C SER A 91 -2.71 -9.80 -8.98
N ARG A 92 -3.40 -8.68 -9.25
CA ARG A 92 -4.73 -8.64 -9.87
C ARG A 92 -4.65 -8.39 -11.37
N THR A 93 -5.68 -8.77 -12.12
CA THR A 93 -5.83 -8.35 -13.52
C THR A 93 -6.20 -6.86 -13.59
N PRO A 94 -5.83 -6.14 -14.67
CA PRO A 94 -6.23 -4.75 -14.90
C PRO A 94 -7.74 -4.53 -14.93
#